data_AF-A0A7C3DHJ2-F1
#
_entry.id   AF-A0A7C3DHJ2-F1
#
_cell.length_a   1.000
_cell.length_b   1.000
_cell.length_c   1.000
_cell.angle_alpha   90.00
_cell.angle_beta   90.00
_cell.angle_gamma   90.00
#
_symmetry.space_group_name_H-M   'P 1'
#
loop_
_entity.id
_entity.type
_entity.pdbx_description
1 polymer ?
#
loop_
_entity_poly.entity_id
_entity_poly.type
_entity_poly.pdbx_seq_one_letter_code
_entity_poly.pdbx_strand_id
1 'polypeptide(L)' 'RGLKRRLYLRYGVSEVWLVDPEARTLEVDSGETTRVLKGARLTLPSDSFLGGLELEEQELFGP' A
#
# COMPACT_ATOMS: atom_id res chain seq x y z
N ARG A 1 -11.96 -6.68 3.55
CA ARG A 1 -11.30 -5.40 3.22
C ARG A 1 -11.91 -4.18 3.95
N GLY A 2 -13.23 -3.94 3.90
CA GLY A 2 -13.81 -2.64 4.32
C GLY A 2 -13.89 -2.29 5.82
N LEU A 3 -13.96 -3.27 6.74
CA LEU A 3 -14.15 -2.95 8.18
C LEU A 3 -12.87 -2.42 8.83
N LYS A 4 -11.74 -3.13 8.67
CA LYS A 4 -10.44 -2.71 9.24
C LYS A 4 -9.97 -1.38 8.66
N ARG A 5 -10.10 -1.18 7.35
CA ARG A 5 -9.79 0.09 6.67
C ARG A 5 -10.52 1.27 7.33
N ARG A 6 -11.83 1.13 7.58
CA ARG A 6 -12.64 2.14 8.26
C ARG A 6 -12.18 2.41 9.70
N LEU A 7 -11.76 1.37 10.42
CA LEU A 7 -11.24 1.51 11.78
C LEU A 7 -9.89 2.22 11.79
N TYR A 8 -8.98 1.89 10.85
CA TYR A 8 -7.69 2.58 10.73
C TYR A 8 -7.87 4.08 10.49
N LEU A 9 -8.75 4.46 9.58
CA LEU A 9 -9.10 5.87 9.36
C LEU A 9 -9.70 6.51 10.61
N ARG A 10 -10.64 5.82 11.29
CA ARG A 10 -11.26 6.33 12.52
C ARG A 10 -10.26 6.59 13.64
N TYR A 11 -9.22 5.76 13.77
CA TYR A 11 -8.22 5.87 14.81
C TYR A 11 -6.98 6.67 14.40
N GLY A 12 -7.03 7.38 13.27
CA GLY A 12 -5.98 8.32 12.86
C GLY A 12 -4.70 7.65 12.37
N VAL A 13 -4.78 6.43 11.83
CA VAL A 13 -3.65 5.81 11.14
C VAL A 13 -3.35 6.64 9.88
N SER A 14 -2.12 7.13 9.78
CA SER A 14 -1.69 8.04 8.70
C SER A 14 -1.62 7.38 7.33
N GLU A 15 -1.32 6.08 7.28
CA GLU A 15 -1.18 5.34 6.04
C GLU A 15 -1.45 3.84 6.25
N VAL A 16 -2.20 3.24 5.34
CA VAL A 16 -2.58 1.82 5.35
C VAL A 16 -2.13 1.15 4.07
N TRP A 17 -1.42 0.04 4.23
CA TRP A 17 -0.93 -0.76 3.12
C TRP A 17 -1.66 -2.09 3.06
N LEU A 18 -2.26 -2.39 1.93
CA LEU A 18 -2.98 -3.63 1.69
C LEU A 18 -2.26 -4.41 0.58
N VAL A 19 -1.52 -5.43 0.99
CA VAL A 19 -0.86 -6.38 0.09
C VAL A 19 -1.87 -7.47 -0.30
N ASP A 20 -2.08 -7.64 -1.59
CA ASP A 20 -2.86 -8.75 -2.17
C ASP A 20 -1.92 -9.68 -2.94
N PRO A 21 -1.55 -10.84 -2.38
CA PRO A 21 -0.62 -11.77 -3.02
C PRO A 21 -1.22 -12.53 -4.20
N GLU A 22 -2.54 -12.75 -4.23
CA GLU A 22 -3.19 -13.44 -5.35
C GLU A 22 -3.24 -12.55 -6.58
N ALA A 23 -3.55 -11.26 -6.38
CA ALA A 23 -3.55 -10.27 -7.47
C ALA A 23 -2.17 -9.68 -7.78
N ARG A 24 -1.16 -9.95 -6.92
CA ARG A 24 0.17 -9.31 -6.89
C ARG A 24 0.06 -7.78 -6.96
N THR A 25 -0.68 -7.22 -6.01
CA THR A 25 -0.89 -5.76 -5.92
C THR A 25 -0.65 -5.24 -4.51
N LEU A 26 -0.18 -4.00 -4.43
CA LEU A 26 -0.07 -3.24 -3.19
C LEU A 26 -0.98 -2.01 -3.30
N GLU A 27 -1.96 -1.88 -2.41
CA GLU A 27 -2.76 -0.66 -2.28
C GLU A 27 -2.24 0.18 -1.10
N VAL A 28 -1.94 1.44 -1.36
CA VAL A 28 -1.51 2.43 -0.37
C VAL A 28 -2.65 3.44 -0.20
N ASP A 29 -3.15 3.57 1.02
CA ASP A 29 -4.25 4.45 1.38
C ASP A 29 -3.83 5.41 2.50
N SER A 30 -3.81 6.71 2.21
CA SER A 30 -3.54 7.77 3.19
C SER A 30 -4.81 8.43 3.75
N GLY A 31 -5.99 7.87 3.43
CA GLY A 31 -7.29 8.41 3.82
C GLY A 31 -7.83 9.50 2.89
N GLU A 32 -6.96 10.29 2.27
CA GLU A 32 -7.34 11.25 1.21
C GLU A 32 -7.20 10.64 -0.19
N THR A 33 -6.16 9.83 -0.38
CA THR A 33 -5.85 9.21 -1.67
C THR A 33 -5.60 7.72 -1.49
N THR A 34 -6.11 6.93 -2.45
CA THR A 34 -5.81 5.51 -2.56
C THR A 34 -5.12 5.25 -3.88
N ARG A 35 -3.99 4.54 -3.86
CA ARG A 35 -3.22 4.17 -5.04
C ARG A 35 -2.98 2.68 -5.06
N VAL A 36 -3.10 2.07 -6.23
CA VAL A 36 -2.79 0.65 -6.45
C VAL A 36 -1.51 0.58 -7.26
N LEU A 37 -0.50 -0.07 -6.69
CA LEU A 37 0.80 -0.31 -7.30
C LEU A 37 0.86 -1.76 -7.78
N LYS A 38 1.40 -1.95 -8.99
CA LYS A 38 1.61 -3.25 -9.62
C LYS A 38 2.83 -3.19 -10.54
N GLY A 39 3.55 -4.30 -10.63
CA GLY A 39 4.70 -4.47 -11.51
C GLY A 39 5.95 -4.92 -10.75
N ALA A 40 7.00 -5.21 -11.50
CA ALA A 40 8.25 -5.78 -10.98
C ALA A 40 8.95 -4.89 -9.94
N ARG A 41 8.76 -3.57 -10.02
CA ARG A 41 9.30 -2.58 -9.08
C ARG A 41 8.20 -1.60 -8.70
N LEU A 42 7.95 -1.50 -7.40
CA LEU A 42 6.96 -0.62 -6.81
C LEU A 42 7.68 0.54 -6.14
N THR A 43 7.56 1.73 -6.74
CA THR A 43 8.05 2.96 -6.13
C THR A 43 6.91 3.64 -5.40
N LEU A 44 7.10 3.92 -4.12
CA LEU A 44 6.10 4.62 -3.35
C LEU A 44 6.04 6.09 -3.72
N PRO A 45 4.83 6.67 -3.80
CA PRO A 45 4.64 8.09 -4.03
C PRO A 45 5.40 8.95 -3.00
N SER A 46 6.02 10.06 -3.43
CA SER A 46 6.77 10.95 -2.53
C SER A 46 5.94 11.57 -1.40
N ASP A 47 4.61 11.61 -1.57
CA ASP A 47 3.63 12.09 -0.60
C ASP A 47 3.13 11.00 0.36
N SER A 48 3.61 9.76 0.22
CA SER A 48 3.38 8.68 1.19
C SER A 48 4.30 8.80 2.41
N PHE A 49 3.95 8.15 3.52
CA PHE A 49 4.75 8.15 4.75
C PHE A 49 6.17 7.59 4.52
N LEU A 50 6.30 6.59 3.66
CA LEU A 50 7.58 6.03 3.23
C LEU A 50 7.95 6.48 1.81
N GLY A 51 7.62 7.71 1.44
CA GLY A 51 7.84 8.22 0.10
C GLY A 51 9.28 8.05 -0.40
N GLY A 52 9.43 7.52 -1.61
CA GLY A 52 10.73 7.19 -2.19
C GLY A 52 11.28 5.81 -1.82
N LEU A 53 10.59 5.04 -0.97
CA LEU A 53 10.91 3.62 -0.81
C LEU A 53 10.63 2.89 -2.12
N GLU A 54 11.58 2.05 -2.50
CA GLU A 54 11.47 1.15 -3.63
C GLU A 54 11.39 -0.27 -3.12
N LEU A 55 10.41 -1.01 -3.61
CA LEU A 55 10.21 -2.41 -3.28
C LEU A 55 10.18 -3.21 -4.58
N GLU A 56 10.89 -4.32 -4.61
CA GLU A 56 10.76 -5.28 -5.70
C GLU A 56 9.55 -6.19 -5.45
N GLU A 57 8.89 -6.61 -6.53
CA GLU A 57 7.72 -7.49 -6.46
C GLU A 57 8.03 -8.78 -5.67
N GLN A 58 9.23 -9.32 -5.86
CA GLN A 58 9.71 -10.53 -5.19
C GLN A 58 9.88 -10.37 -3.67
N GLU A 59 10.12 -9.14 -3.17
CA GLU A 59 10.25 -8.88 -1.73
C GLU A 59 8.90 -8.93 -1.02
N LEU A 60 7.81 -8.63 -1.74
CA LEU A 60 6.45 -8.60 -1.19
C LEU A 60 5.68 -9.89 -1.43
N PHE A 61 5.86 -10.50 -2.60
CA PHE A 61 5.05 -11.63 -3.04
C PHE A 61 5.82 -12.95 -3.12
N GLY A 62 7.14 -12.92 -2.89
CA GLY A 62 8.00 -14.07 -3.12
C GLY A 62 8.27 -14.32 -4.61
N PRO A 63 8.99 -15.42 -4.93
CA PRO A 63 9.27 -15.80 -6.31
C PRO A 63 7.99 -16.03 -7.12
#